data_AF-A2FEX4-F1
#
_entry.id   AF-A2FEX4-F1
#
_cell.length_a   1.000
_cell.length_b   1.000
_cell.length_c   1.000
_cell.angle_alpha   90.00
_cell.angle_beta   90.00
_cell.angle_gamma   90.00
#
_symmetry.space_group_name_H-M   'P 1'
#
loop_
_entity.id
_entity.type
_entity.pdbx_description
1 polymer ?
#
loop_
_entity_poly.entity_id
_entity_poly.type
_entity_poly.pdbx_seq_one_letter_code
_entity_poly.pdbx_strand_id
1 'polypeptide(L)'
;MTGDLTVDFDYIANNIQSYIDQENFFDILEKEDIPKVIEKTNLNSNAFKALLSQGKTKYNASKMYGFVRKCTISVNSLEELINVLKSYKKHLKLKSSGGLINYLEKYKADNITNSQEVSKLQNEIQNLKAKIMSLENEINQYKDETNRYKDETNKCKNEISNLKNYID
;
A
#
# COMPACT_ATOMS: atom_id res chain seq x y z
N MET A 1 -37.23 -9.52 45.17
CA MET A 1 -36.32 -8.51 44.56
C MET A 1 -35.54 -9.23 43.47
N THR A 2 -36.08 -9.26 42.25
CA THR A 2 -35.28 -9.61 41.07
C THR A 2 -34.44 -8.38 40.79
N GLY A 3 -33.16 -8.40 41.18
CA GLY A 3 -32.23 -7.34 40.80
C GLY A 3 -32.21 -7.29 39.29
N ASP A 4 -32.69 -6.17 38.72
CA ASP A 4 -32.57 -5.90 37.30
C ASP A 4 -31.06 -5.92 37.01
N LEU A 5 -30.58 -7.00 36.39
CA LEU A 5 -29.21 -7.10 35.91
C LEU A 5 -29.11 -6.11 34.76
N THR A 6 -28.75 -4.86 35.08
CA THR A 6 -28.48 -3.85 34.06
C THR A 6 -27.40 -4.37 33.12
N VAL A 7 -27.75 -4.49 31.83
CA VAL A 7 -26.82 -4.91 30.80
C VAL A 7 -25.71 -3.87 30.69
N ASP A 8 -24.47 -4.28 30.94
CA ASP A 8 -23.30 -3.41 30.78
C ASP A 8 -22.90 -3.36 29.30
N PHE A 9 -23.41 -2.34 28.60
CA PHE A 9 -23.11 -2.14 27.18
C PHE A 9 -21.63 -1.83 26.92
N ASP A 10 -20.92 -1.19 27.85
CA ASP A 10 -19.50 -0.88 27.70
C ASP A 10 -18.67 -2.15 27.79
N TYR A 11 -18.99 -3.03 28.74
CA TYR A 11 -18.37 -4.34 28.84
C TYR A 11 -18.56 -5.16 27.56
N ILE A 12 -19.79 -5.23 27.03
CA ILE A 12 -20.06 -6.01 25.80
C ILE A 12 -19.32 -5.40 24.61
N ALA A 13 -19.31 -4.07 24.47
CA ALA A 13 -18.62 -3.40 23.37
C ALA A 13 -17.10 -3.65 23.40
N ASN A 14 -16.48 -3.57 24.59
CA ASN A 14 -15.04 -3.83 24.76
C ASN A 14 -14.65 -5.29 24.53
N ASN A 15 -15.60 -6.21 24.71
CA ASN A 15 -15.41 -7.65 24.50
C ASN A 15 -16.13 -8.17 23.23
N ILE A 16 -16.54 -7.30 22.30
CA ILE A 16 -17.39 -7.69 21.17
C ILE A 16 -16.81 -8.83 20.34
N GLN A 17 -15.48 -8.91 20.23
CA GLN A 17 -14.80 -9.94 19.46
C GLN A 17 -15.14 -11.35 19.98
N SER A 18 -15.21 -11.58 21.30
CA SER A 18 -15.53 -12.91 21.82
C SER A 18 -16.95 -13.35 21.44
N TYR A 19 -17.91 -12.41 21.43
CA TYR A 19 -19.30 -12.70 21.06
C TYR A 19 -19.47 -12.91 19.56
N ILE A 20 -18.66 -12.21 18.75
CA ILE A 20 -18.57 -12.47 17.31
C ILE A 20 -17.95 -13.86 17.09
N ASP A 21 -16.85 -14.20 17.74
CA ASP A 21 -16.17 -15.49 17.53
C ASP A 21 -17.03 -16.68 17.96
N GLN A 22 -17.87 -16.50 18.98
CA GLN A 22 -18.83 -17.49 19.46
C GLN A 22 -20.15 -17.50 18.68
N GLU A 23 -20.29 -16.65 17.66
CA GLU A 23 -21.50 -16.48 16.84
C GLU A 23 -22.80 -16.16 17.61
N ASN A 24 -22.69 -15.60 18.83
CA ASN A 24 -23.81 -15.40 19.74
C ASN A 24 -24.13 -13.92 20.03
N PHE A 25 -23.45 -12.96 19.37
CA PHE A 25 -23.66 -11.53 19.64
C PHE A 25 -25.14 -11.10 19.55
N PHE A 26 -25.88 -11.61 18.57
CA PHE A 26 -27.29 -11.29 18.39
C PHE A 26 -28.23 -12.14 19.26
N ASP A 27 -27.72 -13.03 20.11
CA ASP A 27 -28.51 -13.85 21.07
C ASP A 27 -28.48 -13.26 22.48
N ILE A 28 -27.43 -12.49 22.80
CA ILE A 28 -27.20 -11.95 24.15
C ILE A 28 -27.82 -10.56 24.39
N LEU A 29 -28.41 -9.95 23.35
CA LEU A 29 -28.94 -8.59 23.40
C LEU A 29 -30.35 -8.52 22.84
N GLU A 30 -31.18 -7.73 23.49
CA GLU A 30 -32.46 -7.31 22.94
C GLU A 30 -32.27 -6.44 21.70
N LYS A 31 -33.24 -6.49 20.80
CA LYS A 31 -33.19 -5.83 19.49
C LYS A 31 -32.94 -4.33 19.58
N GLU A 32 -33.45 -3.69 20.61
CA GLU A 32 -33.39 -2.25 20.88
C GLU A 32 -32.02 -1.82 21.43
N ASP A 33 -31.26 -2.76 22.00
CA ASP A 33 -29.98 -2.52 22.65
C ASP A 33 -28.78 -2.77 21.74
N ILE A 34 -28.94 -3.59 20.69
CA ILE A 34 -27.90 -3.85 19.69
C ILE A 34 -27.21 -2.58 19.17
N PRO A 35 -27.92 -1.52 18.71
CA PRO A 35 -27.27 -0.29 18.27
C PRO A 35 -26.41 0.40 19.35
N LYS A 36 -26.84 0.34 20.62
CA LYS A 36 -26.18 1.01 21.75
C LYS A 36 -24.83 0.38 22.08
N VAL A 37 -24.72 -0.94 21.88
CA VAL A 37 -23.45 -1.66 22.01
C VAL A 37 -22.58 -1.40 20.78
N ILE A 38 -23.14 -1.57 19.57
CA ILE A 38 -22.37 -1.46 18.32
C ILE A 38 -21.78 -0.05 18.13
N GLU A 39 -22.47 1.03 18.54
CA GLU A 39 -21.94 2.40 18.40
C GLU A 39 -20.69 2.67 19.27
N LYS A 40 -20.47 1.86 20.31
CA LYS A 40 -19.30 1.94 21.20
C LYS A 40 -18.12 1.09 20.70
N THR A 41 -18.30 0.36 19.61
CA THR A 41 -17.30 -0.61 19.12
C THR A 41 -16.38 0.00 18.08
N ASN A 42 -15.14 -0.49 18.06
CA ASN A 42 -14.19 -0.26 16.98
C ASN A 42 -13.84 -1.61 16.34
N LEU A 43 -14.44 -1.90 15.18
CA LEU A 43 -14.31 -3.20 14.50
C LEU A 43 -13.23 -3.12 13.42
N ASN A 44 -12.45 -4.17 13.25
CA ASN A 44 -11.67 -4.34 12.02
C ASN A 44 -12.57 -4.87 10.89
N SER A 45 -12.06 -4.86 9.65
CA SER A 45 -12.79 -5.35 8.47
C SER A 45 -13.33 -6.79 8.61
N ASN A 46 -12.59 -7.69 9.26
CA ASN A 46 -12.99 -9.10 9.42
C ASN A 46 -14.10 -9.25 10.46
N ALA A 47 -13.94 -8.62 11.62
CA ALA A 47 -14.95 -8.60 12.68
C ALA A 47 -16.26 -8.00 12.18
N PHE A 48 -16.19 -6.90 11.43
CA PHE A 48 -17.37 -6.27 10.84
C PHE A 48 -18.10 -7.21 9.85
N LYS A 49 -17.36 -7.89 8.98
CA LYS A 49 -17.92 -8.89 8.05
C LYS A 49 -18.55 -10.08 8.77
N ALA A 50 -17.92 -10.58 9.83
CA ALA A 50 -18.44 -11.68 10.64
C ALA A 50 -19.74 -11.28 11.36
N LEU A 51 -19.74 -10.12 12.02
CA LEU A 51 -20.94 -9.53 12.65
C LEU A 51 -22.10 -9.40 11.65
N LEU A 52 -21.84 -8.86 10.46
CA LEU A 52 -22.86 -8.75 9.40
C LEU A 52 -23.37 -10.11 8.90
N SER A 53 -22.51 -11.13 8.90
CA SER A 53 -22.88 -12.48 8.47
C SER A 53 -23.80 -13.15 9.49
N GLN A 54 -23.49 -13.02 10.78
CA GLN A 54 -24.34 -13.49 11.87
C GLN A 54 -25.69 -12.80 11.88
N GLY A 55 -25.72 -11.47 11.85
CA GLY A 55 -26.99 -10.74 11.94
C GLY A 55 -27.91 -10.96 10.73
N LYS A 56 -27.35 -11.33 9.57
CA LYS A 56 -28.13 -11.64 8.35
C LYS A 56 -29.03 -12.87 8.53
N THR A 57 -28.70 -13.82 9.41
CA THR A 57 -29.55 -14.99 9.66
C THR A 57 -30.83 -14.63 10.44
N LYS A 58 -30.79 -13.53 11.21
CA LYS A 58 -31.90 -13.09 12.07
C LYS A 58 -32.64 -11.85 11.56
N TYR A 59 -31.94 -10.98 10.82
CA TYR A 59 -32.46 -9.68 10.44
C TYR A 59 -32.26 -9.38 8.96
N ASN A 60 -33.23 -8.66 8.39
CA ASN A 60 -33.11 -8.16 7.03
C ASN A 60 -32.07 -7.03 6.92
N ALA A 61 -31.64 -6.74 5.69
CA ALA A 61 -30.60 -5.75 5.40
C ALA A 61 -30.89 -4.34 5.94
N SER A 62 -32.15 -3.88 5.91
CA SER A 62 -32.52 -2.55 6.40
C SER A 62 -32.38 -2.46 7.92
N LYS A 63 -32.79 -3.52 8.63
CA LYS A 63 -32.66 -3.59 10.09
C LYS A 63 -31.18 -3.71 10.48
N MET A 64 -30.41 -4.54 9.77
CA MET A 64 -28.96 -4.64 9.94
C MET A 64 -28.26 -3.30 9.74
N TYR A 65 -28.63 -2.53 8.71
CA TYR A 65 -28.09 -1.19 8.50
C TYR A 65 -28.39 -0.27 9.69
N GLY A 66 -29.61 -0.31 10.23
CA GLY A 66 -29.99 0.45 11.43
C GLY A 66 -29.14 0.11 12.67
N PHE A 67 -28.71 -1.13 12.81
CA PHE A 67 -27.83 -1.58 13.89
C PHE A 67 -26.40 -1.09 13.73
N VAL A 68 -25.83 -1.21 12.52
CA VAL A 68 -24.39 -1.02 12.32
C VAL A 68 -23.97 0.35 11.82
N ARG A 69 -24.90 1.21 11.38
CA ARG A 69 -24.58 2.50 10.73
C ARG A 69 -23.76 3.48 11.59
N LYS A 70 -23.65 3.24 12.90
CA LYS A 70 -22.90 4.08 13.84
C LYS A 70 -21.59 3.45 14.35
N CYS A 71 -21.26 2.22 13.96
CA CYS A 71 -19.99 1.63 14.40
C CYS A 71 -18.79 2.34 13.78
N THR A 72 -17.68 2.32 14.51
CA THR A 72 -16.38 2.69 13.97
C THR A 72 -15.75 1.46 13.34
N ILE A 73 -15.18 1.61 12.14
CA ILE A 73 -14.44 0.54 11.47
C ILE A 73 -13.01 1.01 11.21
N SER A 74 -12.05 0.31 11.80
CA SER A 74 -10.61 0.51 11.55
C SER A 74 -10.18 -0.24 10.29
N VAL A 75 -9.46 0.46 9.40
CA VAL A 75 -8.88 -0.11 8.17
C VAL A 75 -7.42 0.30 8.05
N ASN A 76 -6.54 -0.66 7.77
CA ASN A 76 -5.09 -0.46 7.67
C ASN A 76 -4.56 -0.64 6.25
N SER A 77 -5.42 -1.01 5.29
CA SER A 77 -5.03 -1.18 3.89
C SER A 77 -6.18 -0.89 2.93
N LEU A 78 -5.84 -0.65 1.66
CA LEU A 78 -6.82 -0.50 0.58
C LEU A 78 -7.67 -1.77 0.41
N GLU A 79 -7.08 -2.95 0.66
CA GLU A 79 -7.80 -4.23 0.61
C GLU A 79 -8.86 -4.33 1.70
N GLU A 80 -8.54 -3.94 2.93
CA GLU A 80 -9.49 -3.89 4.03
C GLU A 80 -10.64 -2.91 3.76
N LEU A 81 -10.33 -1.71 3.24
CA LEU A 81 -11.35 -0.75 2.84
C LEU A 81 -12.30 -1.33 1.78
N ILE A 82 -11.75 -1.98 0.74
CA ILE A 82 -12.54 -2.65 -0.29
C ILE A 82 -13.41 -3.75 0.32
N ASN A 83 -12.90 -4.51 1.30
CA ASN A 83 -13.66 -5.57 1.98
C ASN A 83 -14.82 -5.03 2.83
N VAL A 84 -14.65 -3.89 3.48
CA VAL A 84 -15.74 -3.18 4.18
C VAL A 84 -16.84 -2.78 3.20
N LEU A 85 -16.48 -2.16 2.08
CA LEU A 85 -17.44 -1.77 1.04
C LEU A 85 -18.14 -2.98 0.39
N LYS A 86 -17.40 -4.09 0.17
CA LYS A 86 -17.99 -5.37 -0.28
C LYS A 86 -19.00 -5.89 0.73
N SER A 87 -18.72 -5.73 2.03
CA SER A 87 -19.63 -6.12 3.10
C SER A 87 -20.90 -5.27 3.11
N TYR A 88 -20.79 -3.95 2.95
CA TYR A 88 -21.93 -3.05 2.75
C TYR A 88 -22.78 -3.42 1.54
N LYS A 89 -22.14 -3.66 0.38
CA LYS A 89 -22.84 -4.06 -0.85
C LYS A 89 -23.60 -5.37 -0.67
N LYS A 90 -22.95 -6.39 -0.10
CA LYS A 90 -23.49 -7.76 0.01
C LYS A 90 -24.52 -7.92 1.12
N HIS A 91 -24.24 -7.40 2.32
CA HIS A 91 -25.05 -7.65 3.51
C HIS A 91 -26.08 -6.54 3.75
N LEU A 92 -25.75 -5.28 3.43
CA LEU A 92 -26.63 -4.14 3.63
C LEU A 92 -27.33 -3.67 2.33
N LYS A 93 -27.07 -4.34 1.20
CA LYS A 93 -27.63 -4.03 -0.12
C LYS A 93 -27.35 -2.60 -0.60
N LEU A 94 -26.26 -1.99 -0.12
CA LEU A 94 -25.85 -0.63 -0.51
C LEU A 94 -25.17 -0.64 -1.89
N LYS A 95 -25.99 -0.56 -2.95
CA LYS A 95 -25.52 -0.59 -4.35
C LYS A 95 -24.51 0.51 -4.68
N SER A 96 -24.60 1.68 -4.03
CA SER A 96 -23.64 2.79 -4.18
C SER A 96 -22.19 2.38 -3.89
N SER A 97 -21.98 1.40 -3.01
CA SER A 97 -20.64 0.84 -2.73
C SER A 97 -19.99 0.22 -3.97
N GLY A 98 -20.76 -0.20 -4.98
CA GLY A 98 -20.23 -0.81 -6.19
C GLY A 98 -19.34 0.11 -7.00
N GLY A 99 -19.75 1.38 -7.20
CA GLY A 99 -18.93 2.36 -7.91
C GLY A 99 -17.63 2.68 -7.15
N LEU A 100 -17.72 2.75 -5.82
CA LEU A 100 -16.56 2.96 -4.95
C LEU A 100 -15.57 1.79 -5.02
N ILE A 101 -16.06 0.54 -4.96
CA ILE A 101 -15.23 -0.66 -5.11
C ILE A 101 -14.49 -0.63 -6.45
N ASN A 102 -15.20 -0.38 -7.55
CA ASN A 102 -14.61 -0.36 -8.89
C ASN A 102 -13.51 0.72 -9.01
N TYR A 103 -13.75 1.92 -8.46
CA TYR A 103 -12.75 2.98 -8.45
C TYR A 103 -11.50 2.59 -7.65
N LEU A 104 -11.67 2.03 -6.44
CA LEU A 104 -10.55 1.63 -5.58
C LEU A 104 -9.77 0.45 -6.18
N GLU A 105 -10.44 -0.51 -6.81
CA GLU A 105 -9.78 -1.63 -7.50
C GLU A 105 -8.97 -1.13 -8.70
N LYS A 106 -9.49 -0.17 -9.48
CA LYS A 106 -8.72 0.49 -10.55
C LYS A 106 -7.53 1.25 -9.98
N TYR A 107 -7.74 2.08 -8.95
CA TYR A 107 -6.67 2.83 -8.30
C TYR A 107 -5.56 1.92 -7.78
N LYS A 108 -5.91 0.77 -7.19
CA LYS A 108 -4.95 -0.26 -6.75
C LYS A 108 -4.10 -0.77 -7.92
N ALA A 109 -4.73 -1.10 -9.05
CA ALA A 109 -4.03 -1.59 -10.23
C ALA A 109 -3.10 -0.52 -10.82
N ASP A 110 -3.58 0.71 -10.99
CA ASP A 110 -2.80 1.83 -11.52
C ASP A 110 -1.56 2.11 -10.64
N ASN A 111 -1.68 2.05 -9.32
CA ASN A 111 -0.54 2.20 -8.40
C ASN A 111 0.51 1.09 -8.54
N ILE A 112 0.09 -0.17 -8.74
CA ILE A 112 1.01 -1.28 -8.98
C ILE A 112 1.79 -1.06 -10.28
N THR A 113 1.09 -0.68 -11.36
CA THR A 113 1.71 -0.39 -12.65
C THR A 113 2.72 0.76 -12.54
N ASN A 114 2.34 1.87 -11.91
CA ASN A 114 3.24 3.01 -11.71
C ASN A 114 4.48 2.62 -10.90
N SER A 115 4.32 1.79 -9.86
CA SER A 115 5.46 1.30 -9.07
C SER A 115 6.42 0.46 -9.91
N GLN A 116 5.92 -0.38 -10.82
CA GLN A 116 6.75 -1.18 -11.72
C GLN A 116 7.50 -0.31 -12.73
N GLU A 117 6.85 0.73 -13.24
CA GLU A 117 7.48 1.69 -14.16
C GLU A 117 8.60 2.47 -13.48
N VAL A 118 8.38 2.95 -12.24
CA VAL A 118 9.43 3.60 -11.44
C VAL A 118 10.63 2.68 -11.24
N SER A 119 10.42 1.40 -10.90
CA SER A 119 11.52 0.44 -10.73
C SER A 119 12.29 0.21 -12.04
N LYS A 120 11.61 0.18 -13.20
CA LYS A 120 12.26 0.06 -14.51
C LYS A 120 13.12 1.28 -14.82
N LEU A 121 12.59 2.48 -14.61
CA LEU A 121 13.33 3.73 -14.81
C LEU A 121 14.53 3.83 -13.88
N GLN A 122 14.41 3.39 -12.62
CA GLN A 122 15.54 3.33 -11.70
C GLN A 122 16.66 2.42 -12.21
N ASN A 123 16.34 1.24 -12.75
CA ASN A 123 17.32 0.34 -13.33
C ASN A 123 17.99 0.94 -14.57
N GLU A 124 17.23 1.59 -15.44
CA GLU A 124 17.77 2.27 -16.62
C GLU A 124 18.74 3.40 -16.23
N ILE A 125 18.40 4.20 -15.21
CA ILE A 125 19.29 5.23 -14.67
C ILE A 125 20.60 4.62 -14.14
N GLN A 126 20.56 3.48 -13.44
CA GLN A 126 21.78 2.83 -12.95
C GLN A 126 22.65 2.31 -14.10
N ASN A 127 22.04 1.74 -15.13
CA ASN A 127 22.77 1.29 -16.33
C ASN A 127 23.43 2.48 -17.06
N LEU A 128 22.71 3.59 -17.21
CA LEU A 128 23.26 4.81 -17.83
C LEU A 128 24.41 5.39 -17.01
N LYS A 129 24.32 5.39 -15.67
CA LYS A 129 25.43 5.81 -14.79
C LYS A 129 26.67 4.93 -14.97
N ALA A 130 26.51 3.61 -15.01
CA ALA A 130 27.61 2.69 -15.24
C ALA A 130 28.29 2.93 -16.61
N LYS A 131 27.48 3.20 -17.65
CA LYS A 131 27.99 3.54 -18.98
C LYS A 131 28.77 4.86 -18.99
N ILE A 132 28.27 5.89 -18.29
CA ILE A 132 28.99 7.16 -18.14
C ILE A 132 30.35 6.94 -17.48
N MET A 133 30.41 6.18 -16.38
CA MET A 133 31.68 5.87 -15.71
C MET A 133 32.68 5.13 -16.62
N SER A 134 32.19 4.20 -17.45
CA SER A 134 33.05 3.51 -18.44
C SER A 134 33.62 4.48 -19.45
N LEU A 135 32.78 5.36 -20.01
CA LEU A 135 33.20 6.37 -20.99
C LEU A 135 34.17 7.39 -20.38
N GLU A 136 33.97 7.79 -19.12
CA GLU A 136 34.92 8.65 -18.40
C GLU A 136 36.29 8.00 -18.25
N ASN A 137 36.33 6.69 -17.96
CA ASN A 137 37.58 5.94 -17.90
C ASN A 137 38.26 5.85 -19.27
N GLU A 138 37.51 5.57 -20.34
CA GLU A 138 38.04 5.55 -21.71
C GLU A 138 38.61 6.91 -22.13
N ILE A 139 37.92 8.01 -21.81
CA ILE A 139 38.39 9.37 -22.07
C ILE A 139 39.72 9.64 -21.34
N ASN A 140 39.85 9.21 -20.08
CA ASN A 140 41.09 9.36 -19.33
C ASN A 140 42.25 8.57 -19.96
N GLN A 141 41.98 7.33 -20.40
CA GLN A 141 42.98 6.52 -21.10
C GLN A 141 43.46 7.18 -22.39
N TYR A 142 42.54 7.69 -23.23
CA TYR A 142 42.92 8.39 -24.46
C TYR A 142 43.69 9.68 -24.19
N LYS A 143 43.40 10.37 -23.08
CA LYS A 143 44.15 11.56 -22.66
C LYS A 143 45.60 11.20 -22.29
N ASP A 144 45.80 10.11 -21.57
CA ASP A 144 47.13 9.62 -21.20
C ASP A 144 47.94 9.19 -22.44
N GLU A 145 47.30 8.48 -23.38
CA GLU A 145 47.93 8.11 -24.66
C GLU A 145 48.33 9.35 -25.48
N THR A 146 47.46 10.36 -25.53
CA THR A 146 47.74 11.63 -26.23
C THR A 146 48.95 12.34 -25.62
N ASN A 147 49.07 12.36 -24.29
CA ASN A 147 50.23 12.93 -23.61
C ASN A 147 51.51 12.16 -23.95
N ARG A 148 51.47 10.83 -23.94
CA ARG A 148 52.62 9.99 -24.32
C ARG A 148 53.09 10.29 -25.74
N TYR A 149 52.18 10.33 -26.71
CA TYR A 149 52.54 10.65 -28.10
C TYR A 149 53.09 12.06 -28.26
N LYS A 150 52.62 13.02 -27.47
CA LYS A 150 53.16 14.38 -27.44
C LYS A 150 54.61 14.40 -26.94
N ASP A 151 54.91 13.65 -25.88
CA ASP A 151 56.26 13.55 -25.34
C ASP A 151 57.22 12.86 -26.32
N GLU A 152 56.79 11.77 -26.96
CA GLU A 152 57.55 11.08 -28.01
C GLU A 152 57.83 12.02 -29.20
N THR A 153 56.83 12.79 -29.62
CA THR A 153 56.98 13.78 -30.70
C THR A 153 58.00 14.85 -30.35
N ASN A 154 57.97 15.36 -29.10
CA ASN A 154 58.93 16.36 -28.64
C ASN A 154 60.35 15.79 -28.59
N LYS A 155 60.51 14.55 -28.13
CA LYS A 155 61.81 13.85 -28.13
C LYS A 155 62.37 13.72 -29.55
N CYS A 156 61.55 13.25 -30.50
CA CYS A 156 61.95 13.13 -31.91
C CYS A 156 62.34 14.49 -32.52
N LYS A 157 61.57 15.56 -32.23
CA LYS A 157 61.92 16.93 -32.67
C LYS A 157 63.28 17.39 -32.16
N ASN A 158 63.59 17.10 -30.89
CA ASN A 158 64.89 17.44 -30.30
C ASN A 158 66.03 16.64 -30.95
N GLU A 159 65.84 15.34 -31.17
CA GLU A 159 66.81 14.48 -31.87
C GLU A 159 67.09 14.98 -33.30
N ILE A 160 66.06 15.34 -34.06
CA ILE A 160 66.19 15.94 -35.40
C ILE A 160 66.97 17.26 -35.34
N SER A 161 66.67 18.12 -34.37
CA SER A 161 67.34 19.41 -34.22
C SER A 161 68.83 19.24 -33.90
N ASN A 162 69.16 18.28 -33.04
CA ASN A 162 70.54 17.94 -32.73
C ASN A 162 71.28 17.40 -33.95
N LEU A 163 70.67 16.47 -34.72
CA LEU A 163 71.27 15.91 -35.93
C LEU A 163 71.55 16.98 -37.00
N LYS A 164 70.65 17.97 -37.16
CA LYS A 164 70.88 19.09 -38.08
C LYS A 164 72.12 19.90 -37.72
N ASN A 165 72.32 20.19 -36.43
CA ASN A 165 73.51 20.91 -35.96
C ASN A 165 74.85 20.17 -36.19
N TYR A 166 74.82 18.88 -36.51
CA TYR A 166 76.03 18.11 -36.85
C TYR A 166 76.34 18.07 -38.36
N ILE A 167 75.39 18.48 -39.20
CA ILE A 167 75.48 18.41 -40.67
C ILE A 167 75.72 19.80 -41.29
N ASP A 168 75.36 20.87 -40.57
CA ASP A 168 75.72 22.27 -40.87
C ASP A 168 77.08 22.65 -40.26
#